data_AF-A0A8S3HP68-F1
#
_entry.id   AF-A0A8S3HP68-F1
#
_cell.length_a   1.000
_cell.length_b   1.000
_cell.length_c   1.000
_cell.angle_alpha   90.00
_cell.angle_beta   90.00
_cell.angle_gamma   90.00
#
_symmetry.space_group_name_H-M   'P 1'
#
loop_
_entity.id
_entity.type
_entity.pdbx_description
1 polymer ?
#
loop_
_entity_poly.entity_id
_entity_poly.type
_entity_poly.pdbx_seq_one_letter_code
_entity_poly.pdbx_strand_id
1 'polypeptide(L)'
;MIKWFKNSIELSEIHENLTLESIDKTDHGVYICQASNEHTTTNITTLITVENSTPQAPHNINYKQISSNLFVSWEPGYDGGRFQH
;
A
#
# COMPACT_ATOMS: atom_id res chain seq x y z
N MET A 1 -13.23 -14.22 14.33
CA MET A 1 -12.54 -12.92 14.50
C MET A 1 -12.28 -12.35 13.13
N ILE A 2 -12.57 -11.06 12.94
CA ILE A 2 -12.23 -10.33 11.71
C ILE A 2 -10.93 -9.55 11.97
N LYS A 3 -10.03 -9.56 11.00
CA LYS A 3 -8.80 -8.77 10.99
C LYS A 3 -8.62 -8.11 9.62
N TRP A 4 -8.09 -6.90 9.62
CA TRP A 4 -7.79 -6.16 8.39
C TRP A 4 -6.30 -6.03 8.18
N PHE A 5 -5.86 -6.13 6.92
CA PHE A 5 -4.47 -5.92 6.54
C PHE A 5 -4.38 -4.94 5.38
N LYS A 6 -3.37 -4.07 5.38
CA LYS A 6 -2.99 -3.20 4.27
C LYS A 6 -1.56 -3.52 3.85
N ASN A 7 -1.37 -3.90 2.59
CA ASN A 7 -0.05 -4.34 2.08
C ASN A 7 0.61 -5.39 2.99
N SER A 8 -0.19 -6.35 3.47
CA SER A 8 0.20 -7.42 4.41
C SER A 8 0.52 -6.99 5.85
N ILE A 9 0.37 -5.71 6.19
CA ILE A 9 0.53 -5.20 7.57
C ILE A 9 -0.84 -5.21 8.25
N GLU A 10 -0.94 -5.86 9.42
CA GLU A 10 -2.17 -5.91 10.23
C GLU A 10 -2.53 -4.49 10.71
N LEU A 11 -3.76 -4.05 10.39
CA LEU A 11 -4.32 -2.81 10.89
C LEU A 11 -4.81 -3.02 12.31
N SER A 12 -4.78 -1.99 13.14
CA SER A 12 -5.34 -2.02 14.50
C SER A 12 -6.87 -2.04 14.53
N GLU A 13 -7.53 -2.29 13.40
CA GLU A 13 -8.98 -2.25 13.23
C GLU A 13 -9.61 -3.59 13.63
N ILE A 14 -10.57 -3.55 14.55
CA ILE A 14 -11.17 -4.74 15.17
C ILE A 14 -12.63 -4.97 14.75
N HIS A 15 -13.19 -4.06 13.94
CA HIS A 15 -14.58 -4.15 13.50
C HIS A 15 -14.74 -4.98 12.22
N GLU A 16 -15.96 -5.50 12.01
CA GLU A 16 -16.34 -6.24 10.80
C GLU A 16 -16.23 -5.36 9.53
N ASN A 17 -16.42 -4.06 9.68
CA ASN A 17 -16.32 -3.07 8.61
C ASN A 17 -15.08 -2.20 8.77
N LEU A 18 -14.32 -2.02 7.70
CA LEU A 18 -13.25 -1.03 7.62
C LEU A 18 -13.82 0.28 7.06
N THR A 19 -13.75 1.35 7.84
CA THR A 19 -14.07 2.71 7.38
C THR A 19 -12.78 3.50 7.27
N LEU A 20 -12.51 4.05 6.07
CA LEU A 20 -11.37 4.91 5.82
C LEU A 20 -11.86 6.36 5.76
N GLU A 21 -11.38 7.20 6.66
CA GLU A 21 -11.74 8.62 6.74
C GLU A 21 -10.59 9.50 6.23
N SER A 22 -10.91 10.65 5.63
CA SER A 22 -9.92 11.61 5.14
C SER A 22 -8.87 10.99 4.19
N ILE A 23 -9.34 10.22 3.20
CA ILE A 23 -8.52 9.48 2.24
C ILE A 23 -7.40 10.33 1.64
N ASP A 24 -6.18 9.80 1.62
CA ASP A 24 -5.05 10.38 0.90
C ASP A 24 -4.27 9.35 0.07
N LYS A 25 -3.21 9.80 -0.62
CA LYS A 25 -2.40 8.94 -1.49
C LYS A 25 -1.75 7.75 -0.80
N THR A 26 -1.59 7.78 0.52
CA THR A 26 -1.04 6.68 1.31
C THR A 26 -2.05 5.56 1.49
N ASP A 27 -3.36 5.81 1.31
CA ASP A 27 -4.44 4.82 1.35
C ASP A 27 -4.55 3.98 0.09
N HIS A 28 -3.80 4.30 -0.96
CA HIS A 28 -3.62 3.37 -2.06
C HIS A 28 -2.94 2.08 -1.57
N GLY A 29 -3.51 0.94 -1.92
CA GLY A 29 -2.89 -0.35 -1.62
C GLY A 29 -3.87 -1.52 -1.64
N VAL A 30 -3.33 -2.70 -1.36
CA VAL A 30 -4.09 -3.93 -1.26
C VAL A 30 -4.61 -4.10 0.16
N TYR A 31 -5.92 -4.23 0.29
CA TYR A 31 -6.61 -4.46 1.55
C TYR A 31 -7.12 -5.90 1.60
N ILE A 32 -6.94 -6.55 2.76
CA ILE A 32 -7.37 -7.92 3.00
C ILE A 32 -8.26 -7.93 4.24
N CYS A 33 -9.47 -8.44 4.11
CA CYS A 33 -10.29 -8.84 5.24
C CYS A 33 -10.08 -10.33 5.48
N GLN A 34 -9.63 -10.67 6.67
CA GLN A 34 -9.41 -12.03 7.12
C GLN A 34 -10.44 -12.40 8.17
N ALA A 35 -11.24 -13.42 7.87
CA ALA A 35 -12.16 -14.03 8.82
C ALA A 35 -11.59 -15.36 9.32
N SER A 36 -11.42 -15.49 10.63
CA SER A 36 -10.91 -16.71 11.26
C SER A 36 -11.83 -17.24 12.36
N ASN A 37 -11.92 -18.56 12.46
CA ASN A 37 -12.46 -19.29 13.61
C ASN A 37 -11.43 -20.33 14.07
N GLU A 38 -11.77 -21.18 15.05
CA GLU A 38 -10.85 -22.18 15.61
C GLU A 38 -10.34 -23.22 14.60
N HIS A 39 -11.01 -23.37 13.45
CA HIS A 39 -10.75 -24.43 12.48
C HIS A 39 -10.28 -23.92 11.12
N THR A 40 -10.58 -22.67 10.78
CA THR A 40 -10.47 -22.15 9.43
C THR A 40 -10.17 -20.66 9.42
N THR A 41 -9.42 -20.24 8.41
CA THR A 41 -9.17 -18.83 8.10
C THR A 41 -9.44 -18.62 6.61
N THR A 42 -10.20 -17.59 6.28
CA THR A 42 -10.55 -17.22 4.90
C THR A 42 -10.25 -15.74 4.68
N ASN A 43 -9.74 -15.41 3.51
CA ASN A 43 -9.38 -14.05 3.13
C ASN A 43 -10.20 -13.59 1.93
N ILE A 44 -10.60 -12.31 1.94
CA ILE A 44 -11.06 -11.59 0.75
C ILE A 44 -10.15 -10.39 0.53
N THR A 45 -9.75 -10.18 -0.73
CA THR A 45 -8.74 -9.18 -1.11
C THR A 45 -9.36 -8.18 -2.07
N THR A 46 -9.04 -6.89 -1.89
CA THR A 46 -9.40 -5.83 -2.82
C THR A 46 -8.25 -4.83 -2.97
N LEU A 47 -8.16 -4.19 -4.13
CA LEU A 47 -7.25 -3.08 -4.38
C LEU A 47 -8.02 -1.77 -4.24
N ILE A 48 -7.51 -0.85 -3.41
CA ILE A 48 -8.01 0.52 -3.33
C ILE A 48 -7.08 1.42 -4.14
N THR A 49 -7.66 2.12 -5.12
CA THR A 49 -6.96 3.09 -5.97
C THR A 49 -7.44 4.50 -5.61
N VAL A 50 -6.51 5.35 -5.16
CA VAL A 50 -6.81 6.74 -4.81
C VAL A 50 -6.49 7.63 -6.00
N GLU A 51 -7.51 8.00 -6.77
CA GLU A 51 -7.33 8.80 -7.97
C GLU A 51 -7.07 10.28 -7.67
N ASN A 52 -6.54 10.98 -8.67
CA ASN A 52 -6.34 12.43 -8.65
C ASN A 52 -5.46 12.95 -7.49
N SER A 53 -4.56 12.11 -6.98
CA SER A 53 -3.62 12.48 -5.93
C SER A 53 -2.23 12.81 -6.49
N THR A 54 -1.31 13.29 -5.64
CA THR A 54 0.09 13.46 -6.04
C THR A 54 0.81 12.11 -5.99
N PRO A 55 1.85 11.88 -6.82
CA PRO A 55 2.66 10.68 -6.72
C PRO A 55 3.24 10.49 -5.31
N GLN A 56 3.40 9.24 -4.90
CA GLN A 56 4.15 8.91 -3.70
C GLN A 56 5.66 9.08 -3.94
N ALA A 57 6.39 9.38 -2.86
CA ALA A 57 7.84 9.43 -2.94
C ALA A 57 8.39 8.03 -3.27
N PRO A 58 9.43 7.93 -4.10
CA PRO A 58 10.12 6.68 -4.32
C PRO A 58 10.77 6.19 -3.02
N HIS A 59 10.89 4.88 -2.89
CA HIS A 59 11.51 4.21 -1.74
C HIS A 59 12.74 3.41 -2.17
N ASN A 60 13.48 2.88 -1.20
CA ASN A 60 14.67 2.05 -1.45
C ASN A 60 15.68 2.74 -2.38
N ILE A 61 15.97 4.02 -2.08
CA ILE A 61 16.95 4.81 -2.82
C ILE A 61 18.34 4.21 -2.56
N ASN A 62 18.95 3.74 -3.63
CA ASN A 62 20.30 3.19 -3.66
C ASN A 62 21.15 4.03 -4.60
N TYR A 63 22.43 4.13 -4.30
CA TYR A 63 23.38 4.81 -5.16
C TYR A 63 24.72 4.10 -5.20
N LYS A 64 25.41 4.23 -6.33
CA LYS A 64 26.76 3.72 -6.54
C LYS A 64 27.56 4.75 -7.30
N GLN A 65 28.67 5.18 -6.71
CA GLN A 65 29.62 6.06 -7.39
C GLN A 65 30.72 5.22 -8.05
N ILE A 66 31.02 5.50 -9.30
CA ILE A 66 32.13 4.90 -10.05
C ILE A 66 32.91 6.01 -10.73
N SER A 67 34.11 6.30 -10.23
CA SER A 67 34.92 7.45 -10.65
C SER A 67 34.11 8.77 -10.52
N SER A 68 33.86 9.47 -11.61
CA SER A 68 33.06 10.69 -11.70
C SER A 68 31.56 10.46 -12.01
N ASN A 69 31.12 9.22 -12.11
CA ASN A 69 29.71 8.89 -12.39
C ASN A 69 28.97 8.48 -11.12
N LEU A 70 27.74 8.98 -10.97
CA LEU A 70 26.81 8.59 -9.92
C LEU A 70 25.64 7.83 -10.55
N PHE A 71 25.48 6.56 -10.16
CA PHE A 71 24.34 5.73 -10.51
C PHE A 71 23.37 5.76 -9.35
N VAL A 72 22.09 6.07 -9.61
CA VAL A 72 21.03 6.10 -8.60
C VAL A 72 19.93 5.17 -9.06
N SER A 73 19.39 4.35 -8.15
CA SER A 73 18.25 3.48 -8.39
C SER A 73 17.27 3.59 -7.23
N TRP A 74 15.99 3.38 -7.49
CA TRP A 74 14.92 3.45 -6.50
C TRP A 74 13.77 2.56 -6.92
N GLU A 75 12.87 2.28 -5.99
CA GLU A 75 11.60 1.62 -6.24
C GLU A 75 10.48 2.68 -6.33
N PRO A 76 9.65 2.65 -7.39
CA PRO A 76 8.56 3.61 -7.54
C PRO A 76 7.47 3.36 -6.50
N GLY A 77 6.92 4.45 -5.95
CA GLY A 77 5.66 4.40 -5.19
C GLY A 77 4.44 4.45 -6.12
N TYR A 78 3.25 4.55 -5.53
CA TYR A 78 2.02 4.80 -6.27
C TYR A 78 2.09 6.10 -7.08
N ASP A 79 1.62 6.06 -8.33
CA ASP A 79 1.73 7.15 -9.31
C ASP A 79 0.72 8.30 -9.09
N GLY A 80 -0.18 8.16 -8.12
CA GLY A 80 -1.23 9.14 -7.79
C GLY A 80 -2.55 8.93 -8.54
N GLY A 81 -2.66 7.90 -9.39
CA GLY A 81 -3.91 7.54 -10.06
C GLY A 81 -4.32 8.51 -11.16
N ARG A 82 -3.34 9.16 -11.80
CA ARG A 82 -3.53 9.94 -13.04
C ARG A 82 -2.60 9.40 -14.10
N PHE A 83 -3.04 9.46 -15.37
CA PHE A 83 -2.17 9.19 -16.50
C PHE A 83 -0.99 10.16 -16.50
N GLN A 84 0.23 9.65 -16.43
CA GLN A 84 1.46 10.45 -16.42
C GLN A 84 2.04 10.53 -17.84
N HIS A 85 1.68 11.56 -18.61
CA HIS A 85 2.25 11.85 -19.92
C HIS A 85 2.25 13.35 -20.22
#